data_AF-A0A1M5UE05-F1
#
_entry.id   AF-A0A1M5UE05-F1
#
_cell.length_a   1.000
_cell.length_b   1.000
_cell.length_c   1.000
_cell.angle_alpha   90.00
_cell.angle_beta   90.00
_cell.angle_gamma   90.00
#
_symmetry.space_group_name_H-M   'P 1'
#
loop_
_entity.id
_entity.type
_entity.pdbx_description
1 polymer ?
#
loop_
_entity_poly.entity_id
_entity_poly.type
_entity_poly.pdbx_seq_one_letter_code
_entity_poly.pdbx_strand_id
1 'polypeptide(L)'
;MNNVISKINFDKAGYYVFGLGAIVLLGFWHGYISELIAGTSRHASLFHFHGVMMSLWIAMLIVQPILIRKKKFAAHRLIGKFSFVVMPLLVLSILQVMHYEGLLFPEEALTFLGVMNGSILMSTFYLIAIANRSRVAIHARAMVCTGITMIQPASDRVLFHLFKMEFPTIIFVSWAMIYALLIVLIVMERKEKAGRWVFPFYIFMHVLLVDSTLFNARIPGVDPAFGKWFLTLSLTTKPTVVVKDLPIPKNEIDRYPGEWGEYDAGQHNDKFTIHKHGDQLWGTRIENGKPDSTRLLYQGNGEFIPDKYKPFARLIFRMKDGKAEAFTFYYGAIGRSGQTKRRK
;
A
#
# COMPACT_ATOMS: atom_id res chain seq x y z
N MET A 1 11.27 -43.53 2.02
CA MET A 1 10.67 -42.24 1.63
C MET A 1 11.65 -41.48 0.75
N ASN A 2 11.44 -41.47 -0.57
CA ASN A 2 12.26 -40.68 -1.49
C ASN A 2 12.09 -39.19 -1.16
N ASN A 3 13.20 -38.47 -0.96
CA ASN A 3 13.18 -37.03 -0.70
C ASN A 3 12.60 -36.31 -1.93
N VAL A 4 11.30 -35.99 -1.89
CA VAL A 4 10.60 -35.20 -2.92
C VAL A 4 11.08 -33.74 -2.95
N ILE A 5 11.88 -33.31 -1.98
CA ILE A 5 12.34 -31.93 -1.85
C ILE A 5 13.62 -31.73 -2.68
N SER A 6 13.45 -31.28 -3.92
CA SER A 6 14.56 -30.93 -4.82
C SER A 6 15.33 -29.70 -4.34
N LYS A 7 16.65 -29.70 -4.49
CA LYS A 7 17.53 -28.54 -4.20
C LYS A 7 17.12 -27.31 -5.03
N ILE A 8 17.10 -26.13 -4.41
CA ILE A 8 16.87 -24.87 -5.14
C ILE A 8 18.03 -24.65 -6.11
N ASN A 9 17.70 -24.52 -7.39
CA ASN A 9 18.66 -24.13 -8.40
C ASN A 9 18.48 -22.65 -8.70
N PHE A 10 19.36 -21.82 -8.15
CA PHE A 10 19.28 -20.35 -8.26
C PHE A 10 19.41 -19.86 -9.71
N ASP A 11 19.94 -20.69 -10.60
CA ASP A 11 19.98 -20.40 -12.03
C ASP A 11 18.55 -20.33 -12.64
N LYS A 12 17.59 -21.10 -12.10
CA LYS A 12 16.16 -21.11 -12.45
C LYS A 12 15.36 -20.08 -11.67
N ALA A 13 15.98 -19.32 -10.77
CA ALA A 13 15.29 -18.30 -9.97
C ALA A 13 14.50 -17.31 -10.84
N GLY A 14 14.98 -17.02 -12.06
CA GLY A 14 14.28 -16.16 -13.00
C GLY A 14 12.85 -16.62 -13.33
N TYR A 15 12.57 -17.92 -13.35
CA TYR A 15 11.22 -18.45 -13.58
C TYR A 15 10.31 -18.26 -12.36
N TYR A 16 10.84 -18.39 -11.14
CA TYR A 16 10.07 -18.12 -9.92
C TYR A 16 9.80 -16.62 -9.76
N VAL A 17 10.78 -15.77 -10.09
CA VAL A 17 10.62 -14.30 -10.11
C VAL A 17 9.68 -13.86 -11.24
N PHE A 18 9.57 -14.60 -12.35
CA PHE A 18 8.54 -14.35 -13.35
C PHE A 18 7.13 -14.50 -12.77
N GLY A 19 6.92 -15.50 -11.89
CA GLY A 19 5.67 -15.64 -11.12
C GLY A 19 5.38 -14.42 -10.24
N LEU A 20 6.40 -13.84 -9.59
CA LEU A 20 6.27 -12.58 -8.85
C LEU A 20 5.84 -11.44 -9.80
N GLY A 21 6.46 -11.32 -10.98
CA GLY A 21 6.08 -10.33 -11.98
C GLY A 21 4.60 -10.47 -12.40
N ALA A 22 4.11 -11.70 -12.59
CA ALA A 22 2.71 -11.95 -12.91
C ALA A 22 1.77 -11.53 -11.77
N ILE A 23 2.10 -11.84 -10.51
CA ILE A 23 1.30 -11.43 -9.35
C ILE A 23 1.28 -9.91 -9.21
N VAL A 24 2.41 -9.23 -9.43
CA VAL A 24 2.47 -7.76 -9.43
C VAL A 24 1.59 -7.19 -10.54
N LEU A 25 1.67 -7.72 -11.76
CA LEU A 25 0.80 -7.27 -12.85
C LEU A 25 -0.69 -7.47 -12.52
N LEU A 26 -1.06 -8.59 -11.92
CA LEU A 26 -2.45 -8.87 -11.52
C LEU A 26 -2.91 -7.96 -10.38
N GLY A 27 -2.09 -7.78 -9.35
CA GLY A 27 -2.41 -6.94 -8.19
C GLY A 27 -2.56 -5.48 -8.57
N PHE A 28 -1.72 -4.98 -9.46
CA PHE A 28 -1.77 -3.59 -9.92
C PHE A 28 -2.61 -3.39 -11.19
N TRP A 29 -3.26 -4.44 -11.71
CA TRP A 29 -4.13 -4.32 -12.88
C TRP A 29 -5.26 -3.33 -12.62
N HIS A 30 -6.03 -3.58 -11.55
CA HIS A 30 -7.11 -2.70 -11.11
C HIS A 30 -6.54 -1.56 -10.27
N GLY A 31 -6.97 -0.33 -10.55
CA GLY A 31 -6.55 0.87 -9.81
C GLY A 31 -5.21 1.46 -10.23
N TYR A 32 -4.49 0.87 -11.19
CA TYR A 32 -3.28 1.49 -11.74
C TYR A 32 -3.04 1.18 -13.23
N ILE A 33 -2.69 -0.06 -13.58
CA ILE A 33 -2.26 -0.40 -14.96
C ILE A 33 -3.40 -0.19 -15.97
N SER A 34 -4.62 -0.66 -15.65
CA SER A 34 -5.78 -0.48 -16.53
C SER A 34 -6.11 0.99 -16.77
N GLU A 35 -6.03 1.84 -15.74
CA GLU A 35 -6.28 3.28 -15.84
C GLU A 35 -5.17 3.99 -16.63
N LEU A 36 -3.92 3.54 -16.49
CA LEU A 36 -2.79 4.06 -17.26
C LEU A 36 -2.95 3.74 -18.76
N ILE A 37 -3.28 2.50 -19.10
CA ILE A 37 -3.49 2.07 -20.50
C ILE A 37 -4.71 2.78 -21.11
N ALA A 38 -5.78 2.95 -20.34
CA ALA A 38 -6.99 3.64 -20.79
C ALA A 38 -6.82 5.16 -20.91
N GLY A 39 -5.68 5.73 -20.48
CA GLY A 39 -5.47 7.18 -20.44
C GLY A 39 -6.34 7.90 -19.40
N THR A 40 -6.92 7.17 -18.45
CA THR A 40 -7.81 7.72 -17.40
C THR A 40 -7.12 7.87 -16.04
N SER A 41 -5.85 7.48 -15.94
CA SER A 41 -5.04 7.60 -14.72
C SER A 41 -5.01 9.05 -14.24
N ARG A 42 -5.36 9.25 -12.97
CA ARG A 42 -5.23 10.54 -12.27
C ARG A 42 -4.12 10.51 -11.20
N HIS A 43 -3.27 9.49 -11.24
CA HIS A 43 -2.18 9.32 -10.29
C HIS A 43 -1.13 10.42 -10.48
N ALA A 44 -0.60 10.93 -9.37
CA ALA A 44 0.51 11.87 -9.40
C ALA A 44 1.76 11.22 -10.04
N SER A 45 2.62 12.02 -10.66
CA SER A 45 3.82 11.56 -11.36
C SER A 45 4.75 10.71 -10.49
N LEU A 46 4.76 10.93 -9.16
CA LEU A 46 5.52 10.13 -8.21
C LEU A 46 5.12 8.64 -8.20
N PHE A 47 3.83 8.32 -8.38
CA PHE A 47 3.36 6.94 -8.46
C PHE A 47 3.80 6.28 -9.77
N HIS A 48 3.86 7.06 -10.86
CA HIS A 48 4.44 6.61 -12.12
C HIS A 48 5.93 6.34 -12.00
N PHE A 49 6.67 7.26 -11.39
CA PHE A 49 8.09 7.08 -11.12
C PHE A 49 8.36 5.83 -10.27
N HIS A 50 7.62 5.65 -9.17
CA HIS A 50 7.69 4.45 -8.34
C HIS A 50 7.39 3.17 -9.12
N GLY A 51 6.30 3.16 -9.90
CA GLY A 51 5.92 2.02 -10.73
C GLY A 51 7.00 1.65 -11.75
N VAL A 52 7.64 2.64 -12.38
CA VAL A 52 8.76 2.41 -13.31
C VAL A 52 9.98 1.85 -12.58
N MET A 53 10.36 2.42 -11.43
CA MET A 53 11.50 1.91 -10.65
C MET A 53 11.28 0.48 -10.18
N MET A 54 10.06 0.16 -9.70
CA MET A 54 9.68 -1.20 -9.32
C MET A 54 9.72 -2.17 -10.50
N SER A 55 9.20 -1.76 -11.65
CA SER A 55 9.22 -2.57 -12.89
C SER A 55 10.65 -2.85 -13.35
N LEU A 56 11.53 -1.85 -13.30
CA LEU A 56 12.95 -2.01 -13.61
C LEU A 56 13.63 -2.99 -12.65
N TRP A 57 13.35 -2.89 -11.35
CA TRP A 57 13.91 -3.82 -10.36
C TRP A 57 13.47 -5.26 -10.60
N ILE A 58 12.17 -5.49 -10.83
CA ILE A 58 11.64 -6.83 -11.16
C ILE A 58 12.28 -7.36 -12.44
N ALA A 59 12.39 -6.52 -13.49
CA ALA A 59 13.05 -6.91 -14.73
C ALA A 59 14.51 -7.32 -14.49
N MET A 60 15.24 -6.59 -13.65
CA MET A 60 16.60 -6.96 -13.25
C MET A 60 16.60 -8.30 -12.50
N LEU A 61 15.73 -8.52 -11.52
CA LEU A 61 15.65 -9.79 -10.78
C LEU A 61 15.36 -10.99 -11.71
N ILE A 62 14.59 -10.80 -12.79
CA ILE A 62 14.30 -11.85 -13.79
C ILE A 62 15.51 -12.06 -14.71
N VAL A 63 16.07 -10.99 -15.27
CA VAL A 63 17.13 -11.05 -16.28
C VAL A 63 18.45 -11.57 -15.71
N GLN A 64 18.80 -11.19 -14.48
CA GLN A 64 20.09 -11.54 -13.86
C GLN A 64 20.37 -13.07 -13.81
N PRO A 65 19.49 -13.94 -13.29
CA PRO A 65 19.70 -15.39 -13.31
C PRO A 65 19.68 -15.98 -14.73
N ILE A 66 18.90 -15.42 -15.66
CA ILE A 66 18.90 -15.84 -17.08
C ILE A 66 20.27 -15.58 -17.72
N LEU A 67 20.91 -14.44 -17.44
CA LEU A 67 22.24 -14.13 -17.94
C LEU A 67 23.30 -15.09 -17.38
N ILE A 68 23.19 -15.49 -16.12
CA ILE A 68 24.06 -16.51 -15.51
C ILE A 68 23.89 -17.85 -16.23
N ARG A 69 22.65 -18.31 -16.47
CA ARG A 69 22.38 -19.55 -17.23
C ARG A 69 22.96 -19.51 -18.64
N LYS A 70 22.83 -18.38 -19.31
CA LYS A 70 23.38 -18.15 -20.66
C LYS A 70 24.90 -17.87 -20.64
N LYS A 71 25.56 -18.00 -19.48
CA LYS A 71 27.00 -17.72 -19.26
C LYS A 71 27.42 -16.30 -19.67
N LYS A 72 26.48 -15.35 -19.76
CA LYS A 72 26.71 -13.94 -20.10
C LYS A 72 27.12 -13.13 -18.88
N PHE A 73 28.22 -13.53 -18.23
CA PHE A 73 28.67 -12.93 -16.96
C PHE A 73 29.04 -11.45 -17.07
N ALA A 74 29.55 -11.01 -18.23
CA ALA A 74 29.84 -9.59 -18.45
C ALA A 74 28.58 -8.72 -18.38
N ALA A 75 27.48 -9.17 -19.02
CA ALA A 75 26.19 -8.50 -18.97
C ALA A 75 25.59 -8.54 -17.55
N HIS A 76 25.68 -9.67 -16.84
CA HIS A 76 25.24 -9.79 -15.44
C HIS A 76 25.93 -8.72 -14.57
N ARG A 77 27.26 -8.59 -14.71
CA ARG A 77 28.05 -7.57 -13.99
C ARG A 77 27.68 -6.15 -14.40
N LEU A 78 27.45 -5.90 -15.69
CA LEU A 78 27.05 -4.57 -16.18
C LEU A 78 25.71 -4.13 -15.61
N ILE A 79 24.68 -4.97 -15.72
CA ILE A 79 23.35 -4.71 -15.16
C ILE A 79 23.43 -4.64 -13.62
N GLY A 80 24.29 -5.46 -13.01
CA GLY A 80 24.57 -5.40 -11.57
C GLY A 80 25.27 -4.12 -11.13
N LYS A 81 26.00 -3.42 -12.01
CA LYS A 81 26.50 -2.06 -11.73
C LYS A 81 25.39 -1.02 -11.84
N PHE A 82 24.46 -1.21 -12.77
CA PHE A 82 23.30 -0.33 -12.90
C PHE A 82 22.39 -0.35 -11.66
N SER A 83 22.37 -1.43 -10.88
CA SER A 83 21.60 -1.50 -9.63
C SER A 83 22.02 -0.47 -8.59
N PHE A 84 23.27 0.01 -8.63
CA PHE A 84 23.74 1.09 -7.74
C PHE A 84 23.06 2.43 -8.01
N VAL A 85 22.44 2.61 -9.18
CA VAL A 85 21.62 3.78 -9.49
C VAL A 85 20.14 3.46 -9.27
N VAL A 86 19.67 2.30 -9.74
CA VAL A 86 18.25 1.91 -9.64
C VAL A 86 17.80 1.76 -8.20
N MET A 87 18.60 1.13 -7.32
CA MET A 87 18.17 0.87 -5.95
C MET A 87 18.01 2.17 -5.13
N PRO A 88 18.95 3.12 -5.12
CA PRO A 88 18.73 4.41 -4.45
C PRO A 88 17.52 5.17 -4.98
N LEU A 89 17.31 5.20 -6.30
CA LEU A 89 16.12 5.83 -6.89
C LEU A 89 14.83 5.11 -6.52
N LEU A 90 14.86 3.78 -6.44
CA LEU A 90 13.72 2.98 -5.99
C LEU A 90 13.38 3.28 -4.53
N VAL A 91 14.37 3.30 -3.64
CA VAL A 91 14.17 3.65 -2.23
C VAL A 91 13.63 5.08 -2.11
N LEU A 92 14.20 6.04 -2.85
CA LEU A 92 13.68 7.41 -2.89
C LEU A 92 12.22 7.46 -3.36
N SER A 93 11.87 6.69 -4.39
CA SER A 93 10.49 6.62 -4.87
C SER A 93 9.52 6.05 -3.82
N ILE A 94 9.95 5.06 -3.04
CA ILE A 94 9.17 4.51 -1.91
C ILE A 94 8.98 5.62 -0.86
N LEU A 95 10.04 6.34 -0.50
CA LEU A 95 9.95 7.45 0.46
C LEU A 95 9.01 8.55 -0.02
N GLN A 96 9.00 8.86 -1.32
CA GLN A 96 8.06 9.83 -1.90
C GLN A 96 6.61 9.35 -1.81
N VAL A 97 6.33 8.09 -2.13
CA VAL A 97 4.97 7.53 -1.97
C VAL A 97 4.55 7.58 -0.51
N MET A 98 5.41 7.12 0.40
CA MET A 98 5.11 7.12 1.84
C MET A 98 4.95 8.53 2.41
N HIS A 99 5.72 9.49 1.92
CA HIS A 99 5.57 10.90 2.29
C HIS A 99 4.25 11.48 1.78
N TYR A 100 3.88 11.19 0.53
CA TYR A 100 2.62 11.63 -0.05
C TYR A 100 1.42 11.06 0.71
N GLU A 101 1.41 9.75 0.99
CA GLU A 101 0.39 9.10 1.82
C GLU A 101 0.39 9.68 3.25
N GLY A 102 1.55 9.89 3.85
CA GLY A 102 1.63 10.49 5.18
C GLY A 102 1.11 11.93 5.27
N LEU A 103 1.17 12.70 4.19
CA LEU A 103 0.55 14.03 4.15
C LEU A 103 -0.99 13.96 4.10
N LEU A 104 -1.55 12.86 3.60
CA LEU A 104 -2.99 12.59 3.55
C LEU A 104 -3.51 11.95 4.83
N PHE A 105 -2.68 11.10 5.43
CA PHE A 105 -2.95 10.33 6.63
C PHE A 105 -1.86 10.58 7.70
N PRO A 106 -1.81 11.78 8.31
CA PRO A 106 -0.71 12.14 9.22
C PRO A 106 -0.58 11.20 10.41
N GLU A 107 -1.69 10.62 10.89
CA GLU A 107 -1.71 9.68 12.01
C GLU A 107 -1.02 8.35 11.68
N GLU A 108 -1.14 7.88 10.43
CA GLU A 108 -0.48 6.67 9.94
C GLU A 108 1.02 6.89 9.74
N ALA A 109 1.42 8.14 9.46
CA ALA A 109 2.82 8.54 9.33
C ALA A 109 3.56 8.73 10.66
N LEU A 110 2.89 8.59 11.81
CA LEU A 110 3.48 8.83 13.13
C LEU A 110 4.42 7.71 13.59
N THR A 111 4.51 6.57 12.90
CA THR A 111 5.38 5.45 13.30
C THR A 111 6.53 5.27 12.31
N PHE A 112 7.77 5.43 12.76
CA PHE A 112 8.96 5.29 11.92
C PHE A 112 8.97 3.94 11.19
N LEU A 113 8.75 2.86 11.96
CA LEU A 113 8.79 1.50 11.44
C LEU A 113 7.59 1.18 10.53
N GLY A 114 6.41 1.76 10.80
CA GLY A 114 5.24 1.59 9.93
C GLY A 114 5.46 2.20 8.54
N VAL A 115 6.04 3.40 8.48
CA VAL A 115 6.31 4.10 7.21
C VAL A 115 7.52 3.51 6.47
N MET A 116 8.54 3.06 7.20
CA MET A 116 9.84 2.66 6.61
C MET A 116 10.02 1.15 6.43
N ASN A 117 9.06 0.29 6.84
CA ASN A 117 9.24 -1.17 6.82
C ASN A 117 9.73 -1.70 5.46
N GLY A 118 9.01 -1.40 4.38
CA GLY A 118 9.34 -1.89 3.04
C GLY A 118 10.70 -1.40 2.54
N SER A 119 11.06 -0.12 2.79
CA SER A 119 12.35 0.44 2.38
C SER A 119 13.51 -0.11 3.23
N ILE A 120 13.30 -0.37 4.52
CA ILE A 120 14.28 -1.00 5.42
C ILE A 120 14.55 -2.44 4.97
N LEU A 121 13.53 -3.25 4.72
CA LEU A 121 13.71 -4.63 4.24
C LEU A 121 14.42 -4.63 2.89
N MET A 122 13.95 -3.83 1.93
CA MET A 122 14.53 -3.74 0.60
C MET A 122 16.02 -3.36 0.66
N SER A 123 16.35 -2.31 1.41
CA SER A 123 17.72 -1.80 1.54
C SER A 123 18.63 -2.79 2.25
N THR A 124 18.16 -3.39 3.35
CA THR A 124 18.94 -4.39 4.13
C THR A 124 19.33 -5.58 3.26
N PHE A 125 18.36 -6.19 2.57
CA PHE A 125 18.65 -7.36 1.74
C PHE A 125 19.46 -7.02 0.49
N TYR A 126 19.26 -5.84 -0.09
CA TYR A 126 20.14 -5.37 -1.16
C TYR A 126 21.59 -5.20 -0.68
N LEU A 127 21.81 -4.56 0.46
CA LEU A 127 23.16 -4.36 1.01
C LEU A 127 23.83 -5.70 1.34
N ILE A 128 23.10 -6.64 1.96
CA ILE A 128 23.60 -8.00 2.19
C ILE A 128 23.99 -8.66 0.87
N ALA A 129 23.16 -8.53 -0.18
CA ALA A 129 23.41 -9.13 -1.49
C ALA A 129 24.69 -8.56 -2.13
N ILE A 130 24.87 -7.25 -2.13
CA ILE A 130 26.01 -6.58 -2.75
C ILE A 130 27.31 -6.80 -1.96
N ALA A 131 27.26 -6.68 -0.62
CA ALA A 131 28.40 -6.94 0.25
C ALA A 131 28.92 -8.38 0.11
N ASN A 132 28.04 -9.32 -0.22
CA ASN A 132 28.37 -10.73 -0.41
C ASN A 132 28.43 -11.16 -1.88
N ARG A 133 28.69 -10.24 -2.83
CA ARG A 133 28.77 -10.56 -4.27
C ARG A 133 29.79 -11.66 -4.63
N SER A 134 30.82 -11.86 -3.81
CA SER A 134 31.79 -12.96 -3.96
C SER A 134 31.31 -14.30 -3.36
N ARG A 135 30.33 -14.25 -2.46
CA ARG A 135 29.72 -15.40 -1.79
C ARG A 135 28.34 -15.66 -2.39
N VAL A 136 28.33 -16.31 -3.57
CA VAL A 136 27.14 -16.53 -4.41
C VAL A 136 25.93 -17.06 -3.63
N ALA A 137 26.18 -17.96 -2.66
CA ALA A 137 25.15 -18.52 -1.79
C ALA A 137 24.39 -17.46 -0.97
N ILE A 138 25.08 -16.44 -0.44
CA ILE A 138 24.45 -15.36 0.32
C ILE A 138 23.85 -14.35 -0.65
N HIS A 139 24.60 -13.98 -1.69
CA HIS A 139 24.16 -13.02 -2.71
C HIS A 139 22.80 -13.42 -3.32
N ALA A 140 22.66 -14.65 -3.81
CA ALA A 140 21.45 -15.10 -4.49
C ALA A 140 20.22 -15.10 -3.56
N ARG A 141 20.37 -15.57 -2.31
CA ARG A 141 19.29 -15.56 -1.32
C ARG A 141 18.86 -14.16 -0.95
N ALA A 142 19.82 -13.25 -0.75
CA ALA A 142 19.52 -11.88 -0.42
C ALA A 142 18.82 -11.15 -1.60
N MET A 143 19.21 -11.44 -2.85
CA MET A 143 18.46 -10.96 -4.03
C MET A 143 17.03 -11.51 -4.08
N VAL A 144 16.81 -12.78 -3.75
CA VAL A 144 15.45 -13.35 -3.62
C VAL A 144 14.63 -12.60 -2.56
N CYS A 145 15.23 -12.31 -1.39
CA CYS A 145 14.56 -11.54 -0.34
C CYS A 145 14.08 -10.16 -0.82
N THR A 146 14.84 -9.46 -1.69
CA THR A 146 14.37 -8.19 -2.28
C THR A 146 13.15 -8.34 -3.19
N GLY A 147 12.89 -9.54 -3.72
CA GLY A 147 11.65 -9.84 -4.43
C GLY A 147 10.50 -10.19 -3.48
N ILE A 148 10.79 -10.91 -2.39
CA ILE A 148 9.77 -11.29 -1.39
C ILE A 148 9.12 -10.07 -0.75
N THR A 149 9.85 -8.96 -0.54
CA THR A 149 9.28 -7.69 -0.04
C THR A 149 8.16 -7.12 -0.90
N MET A 150 8.07 -7.50 -2.18
CA MET A 150 7.03 -7.05 -3.11
C MET A 150 5.77 -7.91 -3.06
N ILE A 151 5.83 -9.09 -2.43
CA ILE A 151 4.70 -10.02 -2.40
C ILE A 151 3.52 -9.39 -1.66
N GLN A 152 3.73 -8.81 -0.48
CA GLN A 152 2.65 -8.25 0.33
C GLN A 152 1.82 -7.20 -0.43
N PRO A 153 2.37 -6.08 -0.95
CA PRO A 153 1.55 -5.07 -1.62
C PRO A 153 0.86 -5.62 -2.87
N ALA A 154 1.47 -6.57 -3.58
CA ALA A 154 0.85 -7.20 -4.75
C ALA A 154 -0.29 -8.15 -4.34
N SER A 155 -0.08 -9.01 -3.35
CA SER A 155 -1.11 -9.94 -2.85
C SER A 155 -2.26 -9.21 -2.19
N ASP A 156 -1.99 -8.15 -1.41
CA ASP A 156 -3.02 -7.34 -0.75
C ASP A 156 -4.03 -6.82 -1.78
N ARG A 157 -3.55 -6.31 -2.91
CA ARG A 157 -4.40 -5.82 -4.01
C ARG A 157 -5.16 -6.94 -4.70
N VAL A 158 -4.53 -8.09 -4.95
CA VAL A 158 -5.22 -9.26 -5.53
C VAL A 158 -6.35 -9.73 -4.62
N LEU A 159 -6.07 -9.90 -3.33
CA LEU A 159 -7.02 -10.34 -2.31
C LEU A 159 -8.18 -9.36 -2.17
N PHE A 160 -7.89 -8.06 -2.18
CA PHE A 160 -8.92 -7.03 -2.15
C PHE A 160 -9.79 -7.03 -3.42
N HIS A 161 -9.19 -6.97 -4.60
CA HIS A 161 -9.95 -6.79 -5.85
C HIS A 161 -10.69 -8.04 -6.31
N LEU A 162 -10.05 -9.22 -6.21
CA LEU A 162 -10.62 -10.48 -6.72
C LEU A 162 -11.41 -11.23 -5.66
N PHE A 163 -10.92 -11.26 -4.42
CA PHE A 163 -11.53 -12.04 -3.34
C PHE A 163 -12.39 -11.19 -2.39
N LYS A 164 -12.43 -9.87 -2.58
CA LYS A 164 -13.22 -8.93 -1.77
C LYS A 164 -12.95 -9.07 -0.27
N MET A 165 -11.72 -9.47 0.08
CA MET A 165 -11.31 -9.53 1.48
C MET A 165 -11.19 -8.10 2.03
N GLU A 166 -11.47 -7.93 3.32
CA GLU A 166 -11.38 -6.65 4.02
C GLU A 166 -10.19 -6.64 5.00
N PHE A 167 -9.80 -5.45 5.45
CA PHE A 167 -8.86 -5.32 6.56
C PHE A 167 -9.52 -5.77 7.89
N PRO A 168 -8.77 -6.38 8.82
CA PRO A 168 -7.35 -6.71 8.77
C PRO A 168 -7.04 -8.06 8.10
N THR A 169 -8.05 -8.81 7.64
CA THR A 169 -7.90 -10.17 7.09
C THR A 169 -6.92 -10.23 5.92
N ILE A 170 -6.95 -9.27 5.00
CA ILE A 170 -6.01 -9.19 3.86
C ILE A 170 -4.56 -9.29 4.33
N ILE A 171 -4.19 -8.49 5.33
CA ILE A 171 -2.82 -8.40 5.85
C ILE A 171 -2.37 -9.75 6.41
N PHE A 172 -3.19 -10.38 7.24
CA PHE A 172 -2.85 -11.68 7.83
C PHE A 172 -2.69 -12.78 6.78
N VAL A 173 -3.53 -12.78 5.73
CA VAL A 173 -3.41 -13.73 4.62
C VAL A 173 -2.12 -13.49 3.85
N SER A 174 -1.79 -12.25 3.51
CA SER A 174 -0.54 -11.91 2.83
C SER A 174 0.70 -12.29 3.65
N TRP A 175 0.70 -12.05 4.96
CA TRP A 175 1.78 -12.49 5.85
C TRP A 175 1.89 -14.01 5.89
N ALA A 176 0.77 -14.72 6.00
CA ALA A 176 0.76 -16.19 5.95
C ALA A 176 1.34 -16.71 4.63
N MET A 177 1.05 -16.06 3.50
CA MET A 177 1.65 -16.40 2.20
C MET A 177 3.17 -16.21 2.19
N ILE A 178 3.66 -15.09 2.72
CA ILE A 178 5.10 -14.79 2.83
C ILE A 178 5.80 -15.81 3.75
N TYR A 179 5.23 -16.09 4.91
CA TYR A 179 5.80 -17.04 5.86
C TYR A 179 5.77 -18.46 5.33
N ALA A 180 4.68 -18.88 4.68
CA ALA A 180 4.62 -20.19 4.02
C ALA A 180 5.71 -20.32 2.95
N LEU A 181 5.89 -19.31 2.10
CA LEU A 181 6.97 -19.27 1.11
C LEU A 181 8.35 -19.38 1.77
N LEU A 182 8.63 -18.56 2.78
CA LEU A 182 9.92 -18.56 3.48
C LEU A 182 10.19 -19.88 4.20
N ILE A 183 9.19 -20.47 4.86
CA ILE A 183 9.30 -21.78 5.52
C ILE A 183 9.62 -22.85 4.49
N VAL A 184 8.93 -22.87 3.34
CA VAL A 184 9.23 -23.80 2.25
C VAL A 184 10.68 -23.63 1.78
N LEU A 185 11.13 -22.38 1.54
CA LEU A 185 12.51 -22.10 1.14
C LEU A 185 13.53 -22.56 2.19
N ILE A 186 13.28 -22.29 3.48
CA ILE A 186 14.13 -22.73 4.60
C ILE A 186 14.22 -24.26 4.64
N VAL A 187 13.08 -24.95 4.52
CA VAL A 187 13.01 -26.41 4.55
C VAL A 187 13.73 -27.02 3.34
N MET A 188 13.59 -26.43 2.15
CA MET A 188 14.27 -26.86 0.92
C MET A 188 15.80 -26.71 1.04
N GLU A 189 16.27 -25.67 1.71
CA GLU A 189 17.69 -25.33 1.80
C GLU A 189 18.36 -25.77 3.11
N ARG A 190 17.65 -26.49 3.99
CA ARG A 190 18.14 -26.86 5.34
C ARG A 190 19.47 -27.61 5.36
N LYS A 191 19.83 -28.28 4.26
CA LYS A 191 21.08 -29.03 4.10
C LYS A 191 22.24 -28.20 3.53
N GLU A 192 22.00 -26.97 3.09
CA GLU A 192 23.03 -26.10 2.53
C GLU A 192 23.98 -25.60 3.62
N LYS A 193 25.29 -25.66 3.35
CA LYS A 193 26.33 -25.33 4.32
C LYS A 193 26.63 -23.84 4.44
N ALA A 194 26.18 -23.01 3.48
CA ALA A 194 26.47 -21.59 3.43
C ALA A 194 25.23 -20.76 3.06
N GLY A 195 25.04 -19.62 3.74
CA GLY A 195 23.99 -18.64 3.44
C GLY A 195 22.57 -19.00 3.90
N ARG A 196 22.36 -20.15 4.55
CA ARG A 196 21.03 -20.59 5.05
C ARG A 196 20.37 -19.64 6.06
N TRP A 197 21.13 -18.74 6.68
CA TRP A 197 20.64 -17.78 7.67
C TRP A 197 19.83 -16.64 7.06
N VAL A 198 19.93 -16.41 5.73
CA VAL A 198 19.34 -15.24 5.07
C VAL A 198 17.80 -15.25 5.12
N PHE A 199 17.16 -16.39 4.88
CA PHE A 199 15.69 -16.49 4.94
C PHE A 199 15.13 -16.46 6.38
N PRO A 200 15.71 -17.15 7.37
CA PRO A 200 15.34 -16.95 8.77
C PRO A 200 15.53 -15.50 9.23
N PHE A 201 16.59 -14.84 8.77
CA PHE A 201 16.82 -13.43 9.08
C PHE A 201 15.75 -12.52 8.44
N TYR A 202 15.23 -12.86 7.26
CA TYR A 202 14.07 -12.17 6.68
C TYR A 202 12.84 -12.31 7.57
N ILE A 203 12.51 -13.52 8.03
CA ILE A 203 11.37 -13.72 8.95
C ILE A 203 11.56 -12.87 10.20
N PHE A 204 12.76 -12.91 10.82
CA PHE A 204 13.07 -12.11 12.00
C PHE A 204 12.86 -10.61 11.76
N MET A 205 13.43 -10.05 10.70
CA MET A 205 13.27 -8.64 10.35
C MET A 205 11.82 -8.29 10.03
N HIS A 206 11.12 -9.12 9.26
CA HIS A 206 9.73 -8.88 8.88
C HIS A 206 8.80 -8.90 10.11
N VAL A 207 8.95 -9.89 11.00
CA VAL A 207 8.20 -9.95 12.27
C VAL A 207 8.50 -8.71 13.12
N LEU A 208 9.78 -8.35 13.29
CA LEU A 208 10.15 -7.16 14.08
C LEU A 208 9.52 -5.87 13.54
N LEU A 209 9.50 -5.71 12.21
CA LEU A 209 8.92 -4.53 11.58
C LEU A 209 7.39 -4.56 11.60
N VAL A 210 6.77 -5.72 11.38
CA VAL A 210 5.31 -5.88 11.38
C VAL A 210 4.71 -5.78 12.78
N ASP A 211 5.32 -6.43 13.78
CA ASP A 211 4.87 -6.37 15.17
C ASP A 211 4.88 -4.93 15.67
N SER A 212 5.86 -4.13 15.23
CA SER A 212 5.90 -2.72 15.57
C SER A 212 4.68 -1.94 15.04
N THR A 213 4.18 -2.30 13.86
CA THR A 213 2.94 -1.74 13.30
C THR A 213 1.70 -2.30 14.00
N LEU A 214 1.63 -3.62 14.19
CA LEU A 214 0.45 -4.32 14.72
C LEU A 214 0.15 -3.94 16.17
N PHE A 215 1.19 -3.85 17.00
CA PHE A 215 1.07 -3.48 18.41
C PHE A 215 1.15 -1.97 18.63
N ASN A 216 1.19 -1.17 17.56
CA ASN A 216 1.45 0.27 17.62
C ASN A 216 2.64 0.57 18.54
N ALA A 217 3.68 -0.26 18.43
CA ALA A 217 4.82 -0.21 19.32
C ALA A 217 5.63 1.02 18.94
N ARG A 218 5.43 2.08 19.74
CA ARG A 218 6.09 3.35 19.50
C ARG A 218 7.49 3.33 20.09
N ILE A 219 8.49 3.71 19.32
CA ILE A 219 9.82 4.02 19.82
C ILE A 219 9.74 5.37 20.56
N PRO A 220 9.83 5.39 21.91
CA PRO A 220 9.63 6.61 22.68
C PRO A 220 10.60 7.70 22.26
N GLY A 221 10.09 8.92 22.05
CA GLY A 221 10.88 10.07 21.61
C GLY A 221 11.27 10.09 20.12
N VAL A 222 11.32 8.93 19.45
CA VAL A 222 11.65 8.84 18.01
C VAL A 222 10.41 8.96 17.15
N ASP A 223 9.35 8.19 17.41
CA ASP A 223 8.22 8.07 16.49
C ASP A 223 7.43 9.39 16.29
N PRO A 224 6.97 10.08 17.35
CA PRO A 224 6.27 11.35 17.19
C PRO A 224 7.14 12.46 16.59
N ALA A 225 8.46 12.43 16.84
CA ALA A 225 9.42 13.39 16.32
C ALA A 225 9.73 13.11 14.84
N PHE A 226 9.92 11.84 14.49
CA PHE A 226 10.19 11.37 13.14
C PHE A 226 9.02 11.65 12.23
N GLY A 227 7.79 11.24 12.59
CA GLY A 227 6.62 11.46 11.74
C GLY A 227 6.42 12.95 11.44
N LYS A 228 6.52 13.81 12.46
CA LYS A 228 6.45 15.27 12.28
C LYS A 228 7.56 15.78 11.37
N TRP A 229 8.82 15.43 11.64
CA TRP A 229 9.96 15.84 10.81
C TRP A 229 9.81 15.36 9.37
N PHE A 230 9.45 14.09 9.16
CA PHE A 230 9.31 13.47 7.85
C PHE A 230 8.30 14.23 7.00
N LEU A 231 7.14 14.58 7.58
CA LEU A 231 6.09 15.35 6.90
C LEU A 231 6.44 16.84 6.66
N THR A 232 7.51 17.37 7.25
CA THR A 232 8.02 18.71 6.92
C THR A 232 8.92 18.73 5.70
N LEU A 233 9.37 17.57 5.22
CA LEU A 233 10.28 17.52 4.09
C LEU A 233 9.57 17.90 2.78
N SER A 234 10.27 18.61 1.90
CA SER A 234 9.77 18.93 0.56
C SER A 234 9.98 17.77 -0.43
N LEU A 235 9.72 16.52 -0.01
CA LEU A 235 9.89 15.33 -0.86
C LEU A 235 8.82 15.21 -1.94
N THR A 236 7.61 15.67 -1.64
CA THR A 236 6.46 15.68 -2.55
C THR A 236 5.68 16.97 -2.37
N THR A 237 4.95 17.39 -3.40
CA THR A 237 3.97 18.47 -3.25
C THR A 237 2.84 17.99 -2.35
N LYS A 238 2.30 18.90 -1.52
CA LYS A 238 1.08 18.60 -0.77
C LYS A 238 0.01 18.16 -1.76
N PRO A 239 -0.64 17.00 -1.54
CA PRO A 239 -1.75 16.59 -2.37
C PRO A 239 -2.75 17.74 -2.44
N THR A 240 -3.06 18.19 -3.65
CA THR A 240 -4.34 18.85 -3.85
C THR A 240 -5.36 17.74 -3.64
N VAL A 241 -6.05 17.76 -2.49
CA VAL A 241 -7.13 16.82 -2.23
C VAL A 241 -8.20 17.10 -3.28
N VAL A 242 -8.13 16.36 -4.38
CA VAL A 242 -9.22 16.29 -5.34
C VAL A 242 -10.15 15.25 -4.75
N VAL A 243 -11.19 15.70 -4.05
CA VAL A 243 -12.36 14.84 -3.89
C VAL A 243 -12.75 14.45 -5.31
N LYS A 244 -12.87 13.15 -5.55
CA LYS A 244 -13.60 12.72 -6.74
C LYS A 244 -15.02 13.19 -6.49
N ASP A 245 -15.33 14.32 -7.08
CA ASP A 245 -16.65 14.89 -7.07
C ASP A 245 -17.63 13.80 -7.50
N LEU A 246 -18.44 13.36 -6.54
CA LEU A 246 -19.60 12.55 -6.87
C LEU A 246 -20.64 13.57 -7.30
N PRO A 247 -21.01 13.62 -8.60
CA PRO A 247 -22.02 14.56 -9.01
C PRO A 247 -23.34 14.19 -8.37
N ILE A 248 -23.80 15.03 -7.45
CA ILE A 248 -25.20 15.04 -7.02
C ILE A 248 -25.97 15.79 -8.12
N PRO A 249 -26.86 15.12 -8.84
CA PRO A 249 -27.77 15.80 -9.76
C PRO A 249 -28.55 16.86 -8.99
N LYS A 250 -28.64 18.09 -9.53
CA LYS A 250 -29.27 19.25 -8.84
C LYS A 250 -30.67 18.96 -8.31
N ASN A 251 -31.42 18.07 -8.97
CA ASN A 251 -32.77 17.64 -8.60
C ASN A 251 -32.82 16.67 -7.40
N GLU A 252 -31.68 16.16 -6.92
CA GLU A 252 -31.62 15.25 -5.77
C GLU A 252 -31.17 15.96 -4.49
N ILE A 253 -30.69 17.22 -4.59
CA ILE A 253 -30.12 17.98 -3.46
C ILE A 253 -31.09 18.13 -2.28
N ASP A 254 -32.40 18.20 -2.54
CA ASP A 254 -33.46 18.34 -1.54
C ASP A 254 -33.64 17.11 -0.65
N ARG A 255 -33.00 15.99 -0.99
CA ARG A 255 -33.08 14.73 -0.21
C ARG A 255 -32.04 14.66 0.92
N TYR A 256 -31.06 15.56 0.92
CA TYR A 256 -29.89 15.55 1.80
C TYR A 256 -29.93 16.48 3.04
N PRO A 257 -30.90 17.40 3.24
CA PRO A 257 -31.03 18.11 4.52
C PRO A 257 -31.63 17.23 5.62
N GLY A 258 -31.09 17.29 6.84
CA GLY A 258 -31.56 16.48 7.98
C GLY A 258 -30.50 16.23 9.05
N GLU A 259 -30.84 15.43 10.05
CA GLU A 259 -29.92 14.94 11.09
C GLU A 259 -29.38 13.56 10.71
N TRP A 260 -28.05 13.37 10.81
CA TRP A 260 -27.35 12.17 10.36
C TRP A 260 -26.48 11.57 11.48
N GLY A 261 -26.39 10.23 11.51
CA GLY A 261 -25.67 9.44 12.52
C GLY A 261 -24.47 8.65 11.96
N GLU A 262 -23.85 7.84 12.82
CA GLU A 262 -22.43 7.89 13.18
C GLU A 262 -21.30 7.45 12.21
N TYR A 263 -20.19 8.16 12.42
CA TYR A 263 -18.81 7.98 11.97
C TYR A 263 -18.11 6.86 12.76
N ASP A 264 -17.42 5.92 12.09
CA ASP A 264 -16.50 5.01 12.78
C ASP A 264 -15.11 5.04 12.14
N ALA A 265 -14.22 5.74 12.83
CA ALA A 265 -12.78 5.54 12.78
C ALA A 265 -12.29 5.57 14.24
N GLY A 266 -12.80 4.66 15.09
CA GLY A 266 -12.31 4.48 16.45
C GLY A 266 -12.70 5.61 17.42
N GLN A 267 -13.69 5.34 18.26
CA GLN A 267 -13.96 5.98 19.56
C GLN A 267 -14.75 7.30 19.65
N HIS A 268 -15.29 7.91 18.58
CA HIS A 268 -16.12 9.11 18.72
C HIS A 268 -17.47 9.06 18.00
N ASN A 269 -18.53 9.16 18.82
CA ASN A 269 -19.94 9.13 18.47
C ASN A 269 -20.44 10.50 17.96
N ASP A 270 -19.92 10.94 16.82
CA ASP A 270 -20.23 12.27 16.29
C ASP A 270 -21.46 12.25 15.38
N LYS A 271 -22.38 13.20 15.61
CA LYS A 271 -23.56 13.46 14.76
C LYS A 271 -23.30 14.63 13.82
N PHE A 272 -23.91 14.60 12.64
CA PHE A 272 -23.84 15.73 11.71
C PHE A 272 -25.25 16.20 11.36
N THR A 273 -25.47 17.51 11.35
CA THR A 273 -26.69 18.12 10.80
C THR A 273 -26.36 18.74 9.45
N ILE A 274 -27.05 18.32 8.40
CA ILE A 274 -26.86 18.90 7.06
C ILE A 274 -28.00 19.90 6.79
N HIS A 275 -27.59 21.11 6.43
CA HIS A 275 -28.45 22.24 6.11
C HIS A 275 -28.33 22.55 4.62
N LYS A 276 -29.46 22.79 3.95
CA LYS A 276 -29.48 23.32 2.58
C LYS A 276 -29.67 24.83 2.61
N HIS A 277 -28.87 25.54 1.83
CA HIS A 277 -29.02 26.97 1.62
C HIS A 277 -28.89 27.28 0.12
N GLY A 278 -30.02 27.51 -0.55
CA GLY A 278 -30.06 27.60 -2.02
C GLY A 278 -29.59 26.29 -2.65
N ASP A 279 -28.62 26.36 -3.56
CA ASP A 279 -28.00 25.19 -4.20
C ASP A 279 -26.83 24.62 -3.38
N GLN A 280 -26.64 25.00 -2.12
CA GLN A 280 -25.52 24.55 -1.29
C GLN A 280 -25.96 23.60 -0.19
N LEU A 281 -25.08 22.66 0.17
CA LEU A 281 -25.21 21.84 1.37
C LEU A 281 -24.11 22.18 2.36
N TRP A 282 -24.48 22.38 3.62
CA TRP A 282 -23.60 22.70 4.73
C TRP A 282 -23.76 21.63 5.81
N GLY A 283 -22.67 21.11 6.35
CA GLY A 283 -22.68 20.13 7.45
C GLY A 283 -22.17 20.75 8.74
N THR A 284 -22.94 20.63 9.81
CA THR A 284 -22.56 21.01 11.17
C THR A 284 -22.26 19.77 11.99
N ARG A 285 -21.02 19.63 12.46
CA ARG A 285 -20.61 18.58 13.40
C ARG A 285 -21.17 18.88 14.78
N ILE A 286 -21.75 17.88 15.41
CA ILE A 286 -22.23 17.91 16.79
C ILE A 286 -21.38 16.96 17.61
N GLU A 287 -20.51 17.53 18.44
CA GLU A 287 -19.64 16.81 19.37
C GLU A 287 -20.20 16.98 20.78
N ASN A 288 -20.45 15.87 21.49
CA ASN A 288 -21.05 15.88 22.84
C ASN A 288 -22.35 16.72 22.97
N GLY A 289 -23.19 16.71 21.92
CA GLY A 289 -24.46 17.45 21.90
C GLY A 289 -24.34 18.95 21.63
N LYS A 290 -23.15 19.46 21.29
CA LYS A 290 -22.95 20.86 20.91
C LYS A 290 -22.40 20.99 19.49
N PRO A 291 -22.83 22.01 18.73
CA PRO A 291 -22.23 22.34 17.44
C PRO A 291 -20.75 22.68 17.63
N ASP A 292 -19.88 21.91 16.99
CA ASP A 292 -18.43 22.12 17.00
C ASP A 292 -18.03 23.00 15.81
N SER A 293 -18.37 22.56 14.59
CA SER A 293 -17.96 23.23 13.36
C SER A 293 -18.98 23.05 12.23
N THR A 294 -19.22 24.12 11.46
CA THR A 294 -20.07 24.10 10.26
C THR A 294 -19.21 24.30 9.02
N ARG A 295 -19.39 23.44 8.01
CA ARG A 295 -18.58 23.44 6.78
C ARG A 295 -19.42 23.25 5.53
N LEU A 296 -19.00 23.89 4.44
CA LEU A 296 -19.63 23.73 3.14
C LEU A 296 -19.26 22.36 2.57
N LEU A 297 -20.25 21.54 2.26
CA LEU A 297 -20.09 20.20 1.69
C LEU A 297 -20.36 20.20 0.18
N TYR A 298 -21.18 21.11 -0.34
CA TYR A 298 -21.55 21.18 -1.76
C TYR A 298 -21.86 22.62 -2.14
N GLN A 299 -21.31 23.12 -3.26
CA GLN A 299 -21.40 24.54 -3.65
C GLN A 299 -22.44 24.84 -4.75
N GLY A 300 -23.10 23.84 -5.32
CA GLY A 300 -24.09 24.05 -6.39
C GLY A 300 -23.61 23.72 -7.80
N ASN A 301 -22.34 23.36 -7.97
CA ASN A 301 -21.69 23.07 -9.25
C ASN A 301 -21.72 21.58 -9.64
N GLY A 302 -22.49 20.76 -8.93
CA GLY A 302 -22.51 19.32 -9.15
C GLY A 302 -21.32 18.59 -8.54
N GLU A 303 -20.63 19.17 -7.55
CA GLU A 303 -19.40 18.62 -6.98
C GLU A 303 -19.34 18.78 -5.45
N PHE A 304 -18.76 17.81 -4.75
CA PHE A 304 -18.62 17.82 -3.29
C PHE A 304 -17.30 18.48 -2.89
N ILE A 305 -17.33 19.33 -1.87
CA ILE A 305 -16.12 19.98 -1.37
C ILE A 305 -15.35 19.01 -0.45
N PRO A 306 -14.06 18.76 -0.72
CA PRO A 306 -13.18 18.01 0.16
C PRO A 306 -13.15 18.48 1.59
N ASP A 307 -13.28 17.54 2.53
CA ASP A 307 -12.77 17.76 3.88
C ASP A 307 -11.24 17.64 3.84
N LYS A 308 -10.56 18.77 4.07
CA LYS A 308 -9.10 18.89 4.04
C LYS A 308 -8.40 18.07 5.14
N TYR A 309 -9.15 17.54 6.11
CA TYR A 309 -8.60 16.92 7.31
C TYR A 309 -8.93 15.44 7.47
N LYS A 310 -9.71 14.82 6.58
CA LYS A 310 -10.13 13.40 6.75
C LYS A 310 -10.07 12.59 5.45
N PRO A 311 -9.43 11.42 5.46
CA PRO A 311 -9.09 10.69 4.23
C PRO A 311 -10.12 9.62 3.81
N PHE A 312 -11.13 9.37 4.64
CA PHE A 312 -12.38 8.78 4.18
C PHE A 312 -13.57 9.38 4.92
N ALA A 313 -14.73 9.42 4.26
CA ALA A 313 -16.00 9.78 4.87
C ALA A 313 -16.97 8.62 4.65
N ARG A 314 -17.75 8.24 5.68
CA ARG A 314 -18.90 7.37 5.49
C ARG A 314 -20.14 8.19 5.78
N LEU A 315 -20.90 8.52 4.74
CA LEU A 315 -22.16 9.23 4.86
C LEU A 315 -23.29 8.21 4.81
N ILE A 316 -24.05 8.06 5.89
CA ILE A 316 -25.23 7.20 5.94
C ILE A 316 -26.47 8.07 5.76
N PHE A 317 -27.06 8.01 4.57
CA PHE A 317 -28.26 8.76 4.23
C PHE A 317 -29.52 7.99 4.64
N ARG A 318 -30.19 8.38 5.73
CA ARG A 318 -31.61 8.07 5.97
C ARG A 318 -32.54 8.93 5.11
N MET A 319 -33.30 8.27 4.26
CA MET A 319 -34.34 8.84 3.41
C MET A 319 -35.65 9.02 4.18
N LYS A 320 -36.53 9.91 3.70
CA LYS A 320 -37.85 10.18 4.30
C LYS A 320 -38.75 8.93 4.41
N ASP A 321 -38.49 7.91 3.59
CA ASP A 321 -39.22 6.63 3.62
C ASP A 321 -38.64 5.62 4.64
N GLY A 322 -37.69 6.06 5.49
CA GLY A 322 -37.08 5.25 6.53
C GLY A 322 -35.94 4.35 6.04
N LYS A 323 -35.61 4.34 4.75
CA LYS A 323 -34.47 3.58 4.22
C LYS A 323 -33.15 4.30 4.49
N ALA A 324 -32.08 3.55 4.71
CA ALA A 324 -30.73 4.11 4.86
C ALA A 324 -29.80 3.64 3.74
N GLU A 325 -29.08 4.56 3.10
CA GLU A 325 -28.02 4.27 2.13
C GLU A 325 -26.68 4.79 2.62
N ALA A 326 -25.66 3.94 2.68
CA ALA A 326 -24.34 4.33 3.14
C ALA A 326 -23.37 4.50 1.96
N PHE A 327 -22.69 5.66 1.89
CA PHE A 327 -21.66 5.95 0.91
C PHE A 327 -20.34 6.10 1.64
N THR A 328 -19.37 5.26 1.28
CA THR A 328 -18.03 5.32 1.85
C THR A 328 -17.09 5.85 0.79
N PHE A 329 -16.48 7.00 1.08
CA PHE A 329 -15.58 7.72 0.20
C PHE A 329 -14.17 7.43 0.67
N TYR A 330 -13.38 6.65 -0.05
CA TYR A 330 -11.97 6.39 0.27
C TYR A 330 -11.05 7.23 -0.61
N TYR A 331 -9.95 7.72 -0.05
CA TYR A 331 -8.82 8.17 -0.86
C TYR A 331 -8.26 6.96 -1.66
N GLY A 332 -8.12 7.09 -2.98
CA GLY A 332 -7.35 6.15 -3.81
C GLY A 332 -8.02 4.87 -4.35
N ALA A 333 -9.32 4.60 -4.14
CA ALA A 333 -9.98 3.46 -4.80
C ALA A 333 -11.44 3.77 -5.18
N ILE A 334 -11.76 3.66 -6.48
CA ILE A 334 -13.16 3.57 -6.94
C ILE A 334 -13.69 2.20 -6.50
N GLY A 335 -14.36 2.15 -5.35
CA GLY A 335 -15.20 1.03 -4.97
C GLY A 335 -16.65 1.48 -4.96
N ARG A 336 -17.40 1.23 -6.05
CA ARG A 336 -18.87 1.20 -5.95
C ARG A 336 -19.24 0.03 -5.03
N SER A 337 -19.33 0.25 -3.72
CA SER A 337 -20.02 -0.66 -2.81
C SER A 337 -21.50 -0.28 -2.74
N GLY A 338 -22.20 -0.43 -3.86
CA GLY A 338 -23.64 -0.61 -3.82
C GLY A 338 -23.93 -1.99 -3.23
N GLN A 339 -23.93 -2.13 -1.91
CA GLN A 339 -24.56 -3.26 -1.23
C GLN A 339 -25.58 -2.76 -0.21
N THR A 340 -26.83 -2.78 -0.66
CA THR A 340 -28.04 -2.77 0.15
C THR A 340 -28.06 -3.98 1.07
N LYS A 341 -27.53 -3.86 2.30
CA LYS A 341 -27.91 -4.77 3.39
C LYS A 341 -29.22 -4.28 4.00
N ARG A 342 -30.33 -4.84 3.54
CA ARG A 342 -31.60 -4.85 4.29
C ARG A 342 -31.37 -5.61 5.59
N ARG A 343 -31.28 -4.92 6.73
CA ARG A 343 -31.64 -5.52 8.01
C ARG A 343 -33.07 -5.07 8.32
N LYS A 344 -33.94 -6.06 8.54
CA LYS A 344 -35.31 -5.87 9.03
C LYS A 344 -35.30 -5.27 10.42
#